data_AF-A0A945BI21-F1
#
_entry.id   AF-A0A945BI21-F1
#
_cell.length_a   1.000
_cell.length_b   1.000
_cell.length_c   1.000
_cell.angle_alpha   90.00
_cell.angle_beta   90.00
_cell.angle_gamma   90.00
#
_symmetry.space_group_name_H-M   'P 1'
#
loop_
_entity.id
_entity.type
_entity.pdbx_description
1 polymer ?
#
loop_
_entity_poly.entity_id
_entity_poly.type
_entity_poly.pdbx_seq_one_letter_code
_entity_poly.pdbx_strand_id
1 'polypeptide(L)'
;MKKLLLLLSVFTFTFSNAQTAMNSAVGYAPDFTVSDVNGTSHTLYNYLDSGYVMVLELMSVSCGHCIQHAAGTENSYITNGPSGSNAARFLGLEVNASTNNTAISNFANTYGASFPIANNISPSGIGYMLYGTPTYYVVYPDRSYTTICGYNCVTANSSSTIESKLNTAIAYWPPTLGCTDPIALNYDSLANLDDGSCDYSSYTIETVGMSFSPDTIICDVGDTINFILGGYHNAVEVSDSTWLSGGNIALSGGFNFGYGSTGYFVPDDCHHFYYVCQPHAQLGMKGVIIAHHPPVFGCTDSTAFNYDSTATVDDGSCVYCSLGPITGVNLTDLIHDRVTFNWDDMNSVCGTVDQIRIRYREVGTSAYSTKTMGAPVGNNAPCLNTSKLVLNLMSSTTYEYDFKIWHQDGTVVTWHANGSFTTLPLCDNVINVVPTPITTT
;
A
#
# COMPACT_ATOMS: atom_id res chain seq x y z
N MET A 1 19.68 52.88 -32.97
CA MET A 1 19.80 52.21 -31.65
C MET A 1 18.62 51.25 -31.50
N LYS A 2 18.90 50.03 -31.04
CA LYS A 2 18.22 48.76 -31.35
C LYS A 2 16.76 48.70 -30.86
N LYS A 3 15.84 48.29 -31.74
CA LYS A 3 14.47 47.83 -31.38
C LYS A 3 14.57 46.37 -30.94
N LEU A 4 14.21 46.08 -29.70
CA LEU A 4 14.17 44.72 -29.15
C LEU A 4 12.78 44.12 -29.45
N LEU A 5 12.71 43.16 -30.38
CA LEU A 5 11.53 42.31 -30.54
C LEU A 5 11.57 41.25 -29.43
N LEU A 6 10.52 41.20 -28.61
CA LEU A 6 10.29 40.13 -27.63
C LEU A 6 9.50 39.02 -28.34
N LEU A 7 10.16 37.91 -28.69
CA LEU A 7 9.51 36.68 -29.11
C LEU A 7 8.94 35.99 -27.86
N LEU A 8 7.62 35.92 -27.74
CA LEU A 8 6.94 35.13 -26.72
C LEU A 8 6.77 33.70 -27.25
N SER A 9 7.67 32.79 -26.87
CA SER A 9 7.52 31.36 -27.14
C SER A 9 6.46 30.77 -26.20
N VAL A 10 5.31 30.41 -26.77
CA VAL A 10 4.27 29.64 -26.07
C VAL A 10 4.79 28.22 -25.85
N PHE A 11 5.20 27.92 -24.62
CA PHE A 11 5.43 26.54 -24.18
C PHE A 11 4.06 25.88 -23.93
N THR A 12 3.64 25.03 -24.86
CA THR A 12 2.56 24.07 -24.62
C THR A 12 3.07 23.02 -23.64
N PHE A 13 2.70 23.13 -22.37
CA PHE A 13 2.87 22.04 -21.41
C PHE A 13 1.82 20.97 -21.71
N THR A 14 2.24 19.91 -22.40
CA THR A 14 1.51 18.64 -22.37
C THR A 14 1.72 18.04 -20.99
N PHE A 15 0.70 18.05 -20.13
CA PHE A 15 0.68 17.22 -18.93
C PHE A 15 0.53 15.77 -19.38
N SER A 16 1.65 15.10 -19.66
CA SER A 16 1.71 13.65 -19.59
C SER A 16 1.66 13.29 -18.10
N ASN A 17 0.58 12.63 -17.66
CA ASN A 17 0.60 11.88 -16.42
C ASN A 17 1.69 10.82 -16.57
N ALA A 18 2.89 11.09 -16.07
CA ALA A 18 3.87 10.05 -15.87
C ALA A 18 3.40 9.27 -14.64
N GLN A 19 2.59 8.23 -14.86
CA GLN A 19 2.45 7.19 -13.86
C GLN A 19 3.84 6.59 -13.71
N THR A 20 4.51 6.88 -12.60
CA THR A 20 5.82 6.30 -12.29
C THR A 20 5.62 4.79 -12.16
N ALA A 21 5.96 4.06 -13.21
CA ALA A 21 6.06 2.60 -13.15
C ALA A 21 7.03 2.22 -12.02
N MET A 22 6.70 1.12 -11.34
CA MET A 22 7.37 0.65 -10.13
C MET A 22 8.87 0.39 -10.39
N ASN A 23 9.76 1.33 -10.07
CA ASN A 23 11.19 1.23 -10.41
C ASN A 23 12.05 0.44 -9.39
N SER A 24 11.48 -0.07 -8.29
CA SER A 24 12.21 -0.74 -7.21
C SER A 24 11.65 -2.11 -6.85
N ALA A 25 12.50 -2.96 -6.25
CA ALA A 25 12.14 -4.30 -5.76
C ALA A 25 11.25 -4.30 -4.49
N VAL A 26 10.88 -3.11 -3.99
CA VAL A 26 10.02 -2.86 -2.83
C VAL A 26 9.28 -1.55 -3.07
N GLY A 27 7.97 -1.55 -2.83
CA GLY A 27 7.03 -0.44 -2.98
C GLY A 27 5.60 -0.92 -2.68
N TYR A 28 4.60 -0.06 -2.86
CA TYR A 28 3.18 -0.44 -2.74
C TYR A 28 2.60 -0.81 -4.11
N ALA A 29 1.90 -1.94 -4.19
CA ALA A 29 1.25 -2.42 -5.39
C ALA A 29 0.04 -1.54 -5.75
N PRO A 30 -0.03 -0.97 -6.98
CA PRO A 30 -1.21 -0.23 -7.43
C PRO A 30 -2.40 -1.17 -7.64
N ASP A 31 -3.60 -0.70 -7.32
CA ASP A 31 -4.83 -1.46 -7.59
C ASP A 31 -5.15 -1.51 -9.08
N PHE A 32 -5.83 -2.57 -9.49
CA PHE A 32 -6.36 -2.72 -10.84
C PHE A 32 -7.53 -3.71 -10.85
N THR A 33 -8.35 -3.60 -11.89
CA THR A 33 -9.41 -4.57 -12.21
C THR A 33 -9.24 -5.10 -13.62
N VAL A 34 -9.25 -6.43 -13.77
CA VAL A 34 -9.21 -7.12 -15.07
C VAL A 34 -10.23 -8.24 -15.11
N SER A 35 -10.58 -8.71 -16.31
CA SER A 35 -11.41 -9.90 -16.50
C SER A 35 -10.59 -11.06 -17.04
N ASP A 36 -10.75 -12.25 -16.46
CA ASP A 36 -10.14 -13.46 -16.98
C ASP A 36 -10.79 -13.92 -18.31
N VAL A 37 -10.21 -14.93 -18.96
CA VAL A 37 -10.74 -15.51 -20.20
C VAL A 37 -12.13 -16.13 -20.06
N ASN A 38 -12.61 -16.38 -18.84
CA ASN A 38 -13.94 -16.90 -18.54
C ASN A 38 -14.95 -15.78 -18.23
N GLY A 39 -14.53 -14.51 -18.22
CA GLY A 39 -15.36 -13.35 -17.92
C GLY A 39 -15.47 -13.02 -16.43
N THR A 40 -14.73 -13.71 -15.56
CA THR A 40 -14.68 -13.40 -14.12
C THR A 40 -13.88 -12.13 -13.91
N SER A 41 -14.42 -11.17 -13.17
CA SER A 41 -13.71 -9.94 -12.81
C SER A 41 -12.85 -10.16 -11.56
N HIS A 42 -11.62 -9.67 -11.62
CA HIS A 42 -10.61 -9.75 -10.57
C HIS A 42 -10.13 -8.34 -10.26
N THR A 43 -10.34 -7.89 -9.02
CA THR A 43 -9.80 -6.63 -8.50
C THR A 43 -8.76 -6.97 -7.45
N LEU A 44 -7.54 -6.43 -7.59
CA LEU A 44 -6.42 -6.80 -6.73
C LEU A 44 -6.74 -6.53 -5.26
N TYR A 45 -7.17 -5.30 -4.93
CA TYR A 45 -7.38 -4.91 -3.54
C TYR A 45 -8.50 -5.70 -2.86
N ASN A 46 -9.53 -6.15 -3.59
CA ASN A 46 -10.56 -7.02 -3.01
C ASN A 46 -9.99 -8.32 -2.43
N TYR A 47 -8.96 -8.89 -3.07
CA TYR A 47 -8.30 -10.09 -2.54
C TYR A 47 -7.39 -9.78 -1.36
N LEU A 48 -6.64 -8.69 -1.44
CA LEU A 48 -5.75 -8.24 -0.36
C LEU A 48 -6.55 -7.88 0.90
N ASP A 49 -7.68 -7.19 0.75
CA ASP A 49 -8.61 -6.84 1.84
C ASP A 49 -9.29 -8.05 2.45
N SER A 50 -9.41 -9.13 1.67
CA SER A 50 -9.86 -10.43 2.17
C SER A 50 -8.74 -11.24 2.84
N GLY A 51 -7.54 -10.66 3.00
CA GLY A 51 -6.39 -11.26 3.67
C GLY A 51 -5.58 -12.24 2.83
N TYR A 52 -5.81 -12.32 1.51
CA TYR A 52 -5.09 -13.24 0.64
C TYR A 52 -3.81 -12.60 0.09
N VAL A 53 -2.73 -13.39 0.04
CA VAL A 53 -1.56 -13.06 -0.79
C VAL A 53 -1.94 -13.21 -2.26
N MET A 54 -1.57 -12.24 -3.10
CA MET A 54 -1.81 -12.25 -4.54
C MET A 54 -0.53 -12.51 -5.31
N VAL A 55 -0.50 -13.59 -6.08
CA VAL A 55 0.57 -13.88 -7.04
C VAL A 55 0.11 -13.43 -8.42
N LEU A 56 0.76 -12.41 -8.96
CA LEU A 56 0.53 -11.91 -10.31
C LEU A 56 1.66 -12.40 -11.21
N GLU A 57 1.33 -13.17 -12.24
CA GLU A 57 2.29 -13.63 -13.24
C GLU A 57 2.11 -12.81 -14.53
N LEU A 58 3.02 -11.88 -14.81
CA LEU A 58 3.08 -11.20 -16.10
C LEU A 58 3.82 -12.10 -17.08
N MET A 59 3.07 -12.64 -18.03
CA MET A 59 3.56 -13.68 -18.93
C MET A 59 3.12 -13.48 -20.38
N SER A 60 3.78 -14.23 -21.26
CA SER A 60 3.30 -14.46 -22.62
C SER A 60 3.15 -15.97 -22.82
N VAL A 61 2.01 -16.45 -23.28
CA VAL A 61 1.71 -17.87 -23.50
C VAL A 61 2.59 -18.49 -24.60
N SER A 62 3.21 -17.65 -25.43
CA SER A 62 4.20 -18.05 -26.42
C SER A 62 5.66 -17.86 -25.96
N CYS A 63 5.91 -17.51 -24.70
CA CYS A 63 7.26 -17.28 -24.18
C CYS A 63 7.88 -18.58 -23.64
N GLY A 64 9.13 -18.87 -24.05
CA GLY A 64 9.82 -20.11 -23.70
C GLY A 64 10.01 -20.32 -22.20
N HIS A 65 10.42 -19.28 -21.46
CA HIS A 65 10.55 -19.35 -20.00
C HIS A 65 9.20 -19.47 -19.29
N CYS A 66 8.16 -18.83 -19.83
CA CYS A 66 6.80 -18.91 -19.31
C CYS A 66 6.28 -20.36 -19.39
N ILE A 67 6.50 -21.01 -20.55
CA ILE A 67 6.23 -22.43 -20.75
C ILE A 67 7.07 -23.31 -19.80
N GLN A 68 8.36 -23.01 -19.67
CA GLN A 68 9.27 -23.77 -18.80
C GLN A 68 8.87 -23.72 -17.32
N HIS A 69 8.28 -22.61 -16.88
CA HIS A 69 7.95 -22.36 -15.47
C HIS A 69 6.50 -22.66 -15.10
N ALA A 70 5.60 -22.79 -16.09
CA ALA A 70 4.17 -23.03 -15.91
C ALA A 70 3.85 -24.10 -14.86
N ALA A 71 4.48 -25.28 -14.93
CA ALA A 71 4.25 -26.37 -13.99
C ALA A 71 4.62 -26.00 -12.54
N GLY A 72 5.64 -25.15 -12.35
CA GLY A 72 6.06 -24.71 -11.02
C GLY A 72 5.08 -23.69 -10.43
N THR A 73 4.61 -22.76 -11.26
CA THR A 73 3.53 -21.83 -10.87
C THR A 73 2.27 -22.60 -10.49
N GLU A 74 1.88 -23.59 -11.31
CA GLU A 74 0.70 -24.42 -11.05
C GLU A 74 0.82 -25.24 -9.76
N ASN A 75 1.97 -25.89 -9.53
CA ASN A 75 2.18 -26.63 -8.28
C ASN A 75 2.06 -25.71 -7.05
N SER A 76 2.58 -24.48 -7.15
CA SER A 76 2.43 -23.48 -6.09
C SER A 76 0.98 -23.04 -5.93
N TYR A 77 0.24 -22.88 -7.02
CA TYR A 77 -1.19 -22.59 -7.00
C TYR A 77 -2.02 -23.74 -6.39
N ILE A 78 -1.74 -24.99 -6.72
CA ILE A 78 -2.42 -26.14 -6.10
C ILE A 78 -2.12 -26.20 -4.60
N THR A 79 -0.87 -25.92 -4.21
CA THR A 79 -0.42 -25.97 -2.81
C THR A 79 -1.00 -24.83 -1.97
N ASN A 80 -1.03 -23.60 -2.50
CA ASN A 80 -1.34 -22.40 -1.72
C ASN A 80 -2.69 -21.74 -2.08
N GLY A 81 -3.22 -22.07 -3.25
CA GLY A 81 -4.50 -21.58 -3.74
C GLY A 81 -5.69 -22.27 -3.06
N PRO A 82 -6.92 -22.06 -3.59
CA PRO A 82 -8.16 -22.51 -2.97
C PRO A 82 -8.24 -24.02 -2.67
N SER A 83 -7.55 -24.85 -3.46
CA SER A 83 -7.55 -26.32 -3.30
C SER A 83 -6.54 -26.81 -2.25
N GLY A 84 -5.61 -25.97 -1.81
CA GLY A 84 -4.53 -26.31 -0.89
C GLY A 84 -4.68 -25.61 0.46
N SER A 85 -3.65 -24.86 0.89
CA SER A 85 -3.67 -24.09 2.14
C SER A 85 -4.65 -22.91 2.10
N ASN A 86 -5.10 -22.50 0.91
CA ASN A 86 -5.97 -21.34 0.70
C ASN A 86 -5.36 -20.00 1.18
N ALA A 87 -4.03 -19.94 1.34
CA ALA A 87 -3.31 -18.73 1.76
C ALA A 87 -3.19 -17.68 0.64
N ALA A 88 -3.28 -18.09 -0.63
CA ALA A 88 -3.02 -17.22 -1.77
C ALA A 88 -4.05 -17.32 -2.89
N ARG A 89 -3.98 -16.36 -3.81
CA ARG A 89 -4.70 -16.32 -5.09
C ARG A 89 -3.69 -16.03 -6.19
N PHE A 90 -3.92 -16.61 -7.35
CA PHE A 90 -3.03 -16.50 -8.51
C PHE A 90 -3.80 -15.89 -9.66
N LEU A 91 -3.13 -15.01 -10.41
CA LEU A 91 -3.68 -14.40 -11.61
C LEU A 91 -2.58 -14.28 -12.67
N GLY A 92 -2.75 -15.01 -13.76
CA GLY A 92 -1.94 -14.84 -14.96
C GLY A 92 -2.39 -13.60 -15.72
N LEU A 93 -1.43 -12.79 -16.16
CA LEU A 93 -1.64 -11.58 -16.93
C LEU A 93 -0.91 -11.76 -18.26
N GLU A 94 -1.65 -12.15 -19.29
CA GLU A 94 -1.13 -12.33 -20.64
C GLU A 94 -0.89 -10.97 -21.29
N VAL A 95 0.39 -10.63 -21.50
CA VAL A 95 0.81 -9.30 -21.95
C VAL A 95 1.01 -9.21 -23.47
N ASN A 96 1.03 -10.32 -24.19
CA ASN A 96 1.20 -10.33 -25.63
C ASN A 96 -0.12 -10.08 -26.34
N ALA A 97 -0.33 -8.83 -26.76
CA ALA A 97 -1.50 -8.37 -27.51
C ALA A 97 -1.73 -9.10 -28.85
N SER A 98 -0.75 -9.87 -29.35
CA SER A 98 -0.90 -10.70 -30.56
C SER A 98 -1.57 -12.06 -30.29
N THR A 99 -1.82 -12.41 -29.03
CA THR A 99 -2.48 -13.65 -28.62
C THR A 99 -3.96 -13.43 -28.32
N ASN A 100 -4.70 -14.51 -28.11
CA ASN A 100 -6.14 -14.47 -27.87
C ASN A 100 -6.54 -15.52 -26.82
N ASN A 101 -7.82 -15.51 -26.43
CA ASN A 101 -8.32 -16.43 -25.41
C ASN A 101 -8.09 -17.90 -25.79
N THR A 102 -8.15 -18.25 -27.08
CA THR A 102 -7.85 -19.61 -27.55
C THR A 102 -6.38 -20.00 -27.31
N ALA A 103 -5.44 -19.08 -27.55
CA ALA A 103 -4.02 -19.30 -27.26
C ALA A 103 -3.78 -19.54 -25.76
N ILE A 104 -4.47 -18.78 -24.90
CA ILE A 104 -4.44 -18.98 -23.45
C ILE A 104 -5.00 -20.33 -23.05
N SER A 105 -6.18 -20.71 -23.57
CA SER A 105 -6.75 -22.04 -23.31
C SER A 105 -5.82 -23.17 -23.76
N ASN A 106 -5.15 -23.01 -24.91
CA ASN A 106 -4.18 -24.01 -25.40
C ASN A 106 -2.96 -24.12 -24.46
N PHE A 107 -2.43 -22.99 -23.99
CA PHE A 107 -1.34 -22.97 -23.03
C PHE A 107 -1.73 -23.66 -21.72
N ALA A 108 -2.88 -23.29 -21.15
CA ALA A 108 -3.41 -23.87 -19.92
C ALA A 108 -3.59 -25.38 -20.03
N ASN A 109 -4.17 -25.86 -21.14
CA ASN A 109 -4.38 -27.28 -21.40
C ASN A 109 -3.08 -28.05 -21.65
N THR A 110 -2.09 -27.42 -22.27
CA THR A 110 -0.84 -28.10 -22.67
C THR A 110 0.17 -28.17 -21.53
N TYR A 111 0.28 -27.09 -20.76
CA TYR A 111 1.32 -26.93 -19.74
C TYR A 111 0.81 -26.98 -18.30
N GLY A 112 -0.50 -27.15 -18.12
CA GLY A 112 -1.13 -27.29 -16.81
C GLY A 112 -1.12 -25.99 -16.03
N ALA A 113 -1.97 -25.04 -16.42
CA ALA A 113 -2.22 -23.82 -15.64
C ALA A 113 -3.73 -23.71 -15.40
N SER A 114 -4.17 -23.95 -14.16
CA SER A 114 -5.58 -23.94 -13.77
C SER A 114 -6.01 -22.67 -13.03
N PHE A 115 -5.06 -21.80 -12.67
CA PHE A 115 -5.36 -20.47 -12.14
C PHE A 115 -5.95 -19.55 -13.22
N PRO A 116 -6.75 -18.54 -12.84
CA PRO A 116 -7.31 -17.57 -13.78
C PRO A 116 -6.23 -16.83 -14.57
N ILE A 117 -6.47 -16.63 -15.87
CA ILE A 117 -5.58 -15.86 -16.76
C ILE A 117 -6.41 -14.80 -17.49
N ALA A 118 -5.98 -13.54 -17.41
CA ALA A 118 -6.56 -12.42 -18.14
C ALA A 118 -5.76 -12.15 -19.42
N ASN A 119 -6.46 -11.81 -20.49
CA ASN A 119 -5.88 -11.59 -21.82
C ASN A 119 -5.63 -10.11 -22.12
N ASN A 120 -4.63 -9.83 -22.97
CA ASN A 120 -4.35 -8.51 -23.54
C ASN A 120 -4.08 -7.42 -22.48
N ILE A 121 -3.29 -7.77 -21.47
CA ILE A 121 -2.96 -6.88 -20.35
C ILE A 121 -1.78 -5.99 -20.73
N SER A 122 -1.92 -4.68 -20.54
CA SER A 122 -0.80 -3.74 -20.59
C SER A 122 -0.23 -3.57 -19.18
N PRO A 123 1.01 -4.03 -18.89
CA PRO A 123 1.63 -3.84 -17.57
C PRO A 123 1.60 -2.38 -17.12
N SER A 124 2.04 -1.47 -18.00
CA SER A 124 1.99 -0.03 -17.72
C SER A 124 0.58 0.49 -17.51
N GLY A 125 -0.43 -0.09 -18.17
CA GLY A 125 -1.83 0.29 -18.02
C GLY A 125 -2.44 -0.10 -16.68
N ILE A 126 -1.86 -1.10 -15.99
CA ILE A 126 -2.21 -1.49 -14.63
C ILE A 126 -1.22 -0.94 -13.59
N GLY A 127 -0.26 -0.09 -14.00
CA GLY A 127 0.74 0.49 -13.10
C GLY A 127 1.95 -0.40 -12.78
N TYR A 128 2.09 -1.54 -13.46
CA TYR A 128 3.18 -2.50 -13.25
C TYR A 128 4.28 -2.35 -14.30
N MET A 129 5.50 -2.64 -13.89
CA MET A 129 6.65 -2.62 -14.78
C MET A 129 6.98 -4.03 -15.28
N LEU A 130 7.42 -4.14 -16.53
CA LEU A 130 7.80 -5.41 -17.14
C LEU A 130 9.10 -5.24 -17.92
N TYR A 131 10.19 -5.83 -17.43
CA TYR A 131 11.44 -5.92 -18.18
C TYR A 131 11.54 -7.19 -19.04
N GLY A 132 10.79 -8.24 -18.69
CA GLY A 132 10.65 -9.44 -19.52
C GLY A 132 9.77 -10.51 -18.88
N THR A 133 9.27 -11.43 -19.70
CA THR A 133 8.36 -12.48 -19.26
C THR A 133 9.08 -13.82 -19.03
N PRO A 134 8.72 -14.60 -17.99
CA PRO A 134 7.76 -14.24 -16.96
C PRO A 134 8.37 -13.31 -15.90
N THR A 135 7.54 -12.45 -15.33
CA THR A 135 7.83 -11.69 -14.10
C THR A 135 6.70 -11.95 -13.11
N TYR A 136 7.04 -12.25 -11.86
CA TYR A 136 6.05 -12.46 -10.80
C TYR A 136 6.11 -11.32 -9.79
N TYR A 137 4.93 -10.81 -9.43
CA TYR A 137 4.74 -9.97 -8.26
C TYR A 137 3.98 -10.77 -7.22
N VAL A 138 4.58 -10.97 -6.04
CA VAL A 138 3.89 -11.55 -4.88
C VAL A 138 3.52 -10.38 -3.99
N VAL A 139 2.22 -10.05 -3.97
CA VAL A 139 1.65 -8.89 -3.30
C VAL A 139 0.97 -9.34 -2.01
N TYR A 140 1.29 -8.66 -0.92
CA TYR A 140 0.80 -8.96 0.42
C TYR A 140 -0.44 -8.11 0.76
N PRO A 141 -1.27 -8.54 1.73
CA PRO A 141 -2.44 -7.78 2.18
C PRO A 141 -2.19 -6.35 2.63
N ASP A 142 -0.97 -6.01 3.09
CA ASP A 142 -0.53 -4.64 3.39
C ASP A 142 -0.12 -3.81 2.14
N ARG A 143 -0.31 -4.37 0.94
CA ARG A 143 0.04 -3.83 -0.39
C ARG A 143 1.53 -3.78 -0.69
N SER A 144 2.40 -4.18 0.25
CA SER A 144 3.79 -4.42 -0.08
C SER A 144 3.90 -5.58 -1.08
N TYR A 145 5.01 -5.66 -1.81
CA TYR A 145 5.23 -6.78 -2.72
C TYR A 145 6.71 -7.13 -2.80
N THR A 146 6.97 -8.35 -3.22
CA THR A 146 8.28 -8.78 -3.69
C THR A 146 8.21 -9.23 -5.16
N THR A 147 9.30 -9.05 -5.88
CA THR A 147 9.39 -9.45 -7.29
C THR A 147 10.24 -10.70 -7.44
N ILE A 148 9.71 -11.72 -8.11
CA ILE A 148 10.48 -12.87 -8.57
C ILE A 148 10.65 -12.75 -10.08
N CYS A 149 11.88 -12.98 -10.55
CA CYS A 149 12.21 -12.90 -11.98
C CYS A 149 12.05 -11.52 -12.64
N GLY A 150 12.31 -10.43 -11.89
CA GLY A 150 12.17 -9.05 -12.40
C GLY A 150 12.97 -8.74 -13.68
N TYR A 151 14.03 -9.49 -13.97
CA TYR A 151 14.68 -9.53 -15.29
C TYR A 151 14.60 -10.96 -15.83
N ASN A 152 13.52 -11.27 -16.54
CA ASN A 152 13.35 -12.40 -17.48
C ASN A 152 13.72 -13.81 -17.01
N CYS A 153 13.76 -14.06 -15.70
CA CYS A 153 13.87 -15.40 -15.11
C CYS A 153 15.08 -16.26 -15.57
N VAL A 154 16.09 -15.65 -16.19
CA VAL A 154 17.21 -16.35 -16.85
C VAL A 154 18.03 -17.20 -15.86
N THR A 155 18.04 -16.83 -14.58
CA THR A 155 18.76 -17.53 -13.51
C THR A 155 17.94 -18.65 -12.84
N ALA A 156 16.63 -18.74 -13.10
CA ALA A 156 15.78 -19.82 -12.61
C ALA A 156 15.79 -20.99 -13.60
N ASN A 157 16.61 -21.99 -13.35
CA ASN A 157 16.89 -23.05 -14.32
C ASN A 157 15.79 -24.13 -14.42
N SER A 158 14.75 -24.10 -13.58
CA SER A 158 13.69 -25.12 -13.54
C SER A 158 12.36 -24.59 -13.00
N SER A 159 11.26 -25.26 -13.36
CA SER A 159 9.93 -25.05 -12.76
C SER A 159 9.92 -25.20 -11.24
N SER A 160 10.63 -26.21 -10.70
CA SER A 160 10.74 -26.43 -9.25
C SER A 160 11.38 -25.27 -8.49
N THR A 161 12.26 -24.51 -9.14
CA THR A 161 12.86 -23.31 -8.53
C THR A 161 11.81 -22.21 -8.36
N ILE A 162 10.92 -22.04 -9.35
CA ILE A 162 9.82 -21.08 -9.30
C ILE A 162 8.80 -21.49 -8.24
N GLU A 163 8.42 -22.76 -8.21
CA GLU A 163 7.55 -23.32 -7.17
C GLU A 163 8.08 -23.00 -5.76
N SER A 164 9.36 -23.31 -5.49
CA SER A 164 9.97 -23.07 -4.18
C SER A 164 10.02 -21.57 -3.82
N LYS A 165 10.36 -20.70 -4.78
CA LYS A 165 10.39 -19.24 -4.55
C LYS A 165 9.01 -18.69 -4.26
N LEU A 166 7.99 -19.10 -5.01
CA LEU A 166 6.60 -18.69 -4.79
C LEU A 166 6.09 -19.19 -3.43
N ASN A 167 6.28 -20.47 -3.11
CA ASN A 167 5.86 -21.04 -1.83
C ASN A 167 6.51 -20.31 -0.64
N THR A 168 7.81 -20.00 -0.74
CA THR A 168 8.54 -19.25 0.29
C THR A 168 7.98 -17.83 0.44
N ALA A 169 7.75 -17.14 -0.69
CA ALA A 169 7.22 -15.78 -0.68
C ALA A 169 5.80 -15.72 -0.11
N ILE A 170 4.95 -16.71 -0.39
CA ILE A 170 3.58 -16.81 0.15
C ILE A 170 3.61 -17.11 1.65
N ALA A 171 4.44 -18.05 2.09
CA ALA A 171 4.55 -18.44 3.50
C ALA A 171 5.10 -17.33 4.41
N TYR A 172 5.60 -16.24 3.84
CA TYR A 172 5.98 -15.04 4.59
C TYR A 172 4.76 -14.33 5.23
N TRP A 173 3.54 -14.59 4.75
CA TRP A 173 2.32 -13.97 5.25
C TRP A 173 1.37 -14.98 5.94
N PRO A 174 0.76 -14.63 7.09
CA PRO A 174 0.93 -13.38 7.83
C PRO A 174 2.31 -13.27 8.48
N PRO A 175 2.87 -12.06 8.63
CA PRO A 175 4.07 -11.90 9.42
C PRO A 175 3.80 -12.34 10.86
N THR A 176 4.76 -13.04 11.45
CA THR A 176 4.73 -13.34 12.88
C THR A 176 5.13 -12.06 13.62
N LEU A 177 4.17 -11.46 14.32
CA LEU A 177 4.38 -10.29 15.17
C LEU A 177 5.04 -10.71 16.48
N GLY A 178 6.01 -9.92 16.93
CA GLY A 178 6.68 -10.06 18.22
C GLY A 178 7.99 -9.29 18.24
N CYS A 179 8.64 -9.24 19.41
CA CYS A 179 9.92 -8.55 19.52
C CYS A 179 11.00 -9.23 18.66
N THR A 180 11.58 -8.50 17.71
CA THR A 180 12.60 -9.04 16.79
C THR A 180 14.03 -8.82 17.28
N ASP A 181 14.21 -8.08 18.37
CA ASP A 181 15.51 -7.76 18.93
C ASP A 181 16.01 -8.86 19.89
N PRO A 182 17.10 -9.58 19.56
CA PRO A 182 17.65 -10.64 20.41
C PRO A 182 18.17 -10.17 21.77
N ILE A 183 18.26 -8.86 22.03
CA ILE A 183 18.67 -8.32 23.34
C ILE A 183 17.49 -8.02 24.28
N ALA A 184 16.25 -8.06 23.79
CA ALA A 184 15.06 -7.84 24.61
C ALA A 184 14.69 -9.08 25.46
N LEU A 185 14.07 -8.86 26.62
CA LEU A 185 13.66 -9.93 27.54
C LEU A 185 12.57 -10.83 26.94
N ASN A 186 11.77 -10.29 26.03
CA ASN A 186 10.69 -10.98 25.34
C ASN A 186 10.99 -11.20 23.85
N TYR A 187 12.26 -11.24 23.44
CA TYR A 187 12.67 -11.62 22.09
C TYR A 187 11.93 -12.89 21.62
N ASP A 188 11.27 -12.80 20.46
CA ASP A 188 10.62 -13.93 19.81
C ASP A 188 11.37 -14.31 18.53
N SER A 189 12.09 -15.45 18.59
CA SER A 189 12.81 -16.00 17.44
C SER A 189 11.93 -16.43 16.26
N LEU A 190 10.61 -16.49 16.44
CA LEU A 190 9.65 -16.76 15.36
C LEU A 190 9.10 -15.48 14.74
N ALA A 191 9.28 -14.32 15.39
CA ALA A 191 8.84 -13.04 14.88
C ALA A 191 9.67 -12.62 13.65
N ASN A 192 8.99 -12.12 12.63
CA ASN A 192 9.61 -11.59 11.42
C ASN A 192 9.18 -10.15 11.10
N LEU A 193 8.37 -9.56 11.99
CA LEU A 193 7.96 -8.18 11.99
C LEU A 193 7.85 -7.70 13.45
N ASP A 194 8.58 -6.64 13.78
CA ASP A 194 8.54 -6.06 15.12
C ASP A 194 7.18 -5.40 15.37
N ASP A 195 6.54 -5.75 16.48
CA ASP A 195 5.26 -5.17 16.90
C ASP A 195 5.42 -4.09 17.98
N GLY A 196 6.66 -3.67 18.24
CA GLY A 196 6.99 -2.69 19.28
C GLY A 196 6.81 -3.24 20.69
N SER A 197 6.61 -4.55 20.86
CA SER A 197 6.42 -5.16 22.17
C SER A 197 7.71 -5.39 22.93
N CYS A 198 8.89 -5.14 22.35
CA CYS A 198 10.18 -5.41 22.98
C CYS A 198 10.27 -4.83 24.41
N ASP A 199 10.49 -5.74 25.37
CA ASP A 199 10.57 -5.47 26.80
C ASP A 199 12.04 -5.43 27.21
N TYR A 200 12.47 -4.22 27.56
CA TYR A 200 13.83 -3.92 28.00
C TYR A 200 13.87 -3.53 29.50
N SER A 201 12.77 -3.78 30.24
CA SER A 201 12.44 -3.13 31.51
C SER A 201 13.44 -3.29 32.67
N SER A 202 14.49 -4.11 32.52
CA SER A 202 15.71 -3.87 33.28
C SER A 202 16.95 -4.50 32.65
N TYR A 203 18.02 -3.71 32.56
CA TYR A 203 19.34 -4.22 32.25
C TYR A 203 20.13 -4.42 33.54
N THR A 204 21.09 -5.34 33.52
CA THR A 204 22.03 -5.53 34.64
C THR A 204 23.46 -5.49 34.11
N ILE A 205 24.24 -4.54 34.61
CA ILE A 205 25.68 -4.46 34.42
C ILE A 205 26.34 -5.04 35.67
N GLU A 206 27.09 -6.12 35.48
CA GLU A 206 27.90 -6.73 36.54
C GLU A 206 29.39 -6.47 36.31
N THR A 207 30.21 -6.62 37.35
CA THR A 207 31.67 -6.64 37.18
C THR A 207 32.18 -8.06 37.09
N VAL A 208 32.83 -8.39 35.98
CA VAL A 208 33.43 -9.71 35.74
C VAL A 208 34.93 -9.51 35.55
N GLY A 209 35.71 -9.84 36.59
CA GLY A 209 37.14 -9.55 36.60
C GLY A 209 37.42 -8.06 36.49
N MET A 210 38.10 -7.63 35.42
CA MET A 210 38.50 -6.23 35.19
C MET A 210 37.62 -5.51 34.17
N SER A 211 36.39 -6.00 33.95
CA SER A 211 35.46 -5.49 32.95
C SER A 211 34.04 -5.34 33.50
N PHE A 212 33.26 -4.47 32.88
CA PHE A 212 31.81 -4.47 33.01
C PHE A 212 31.23 -5.52 32.05
N SER A 213 30.16 -6.19 32.44
CA SER A 213 29.48 -7.21 31.64
C SER A 213 27.96 -7.02 31.73
N PRO A 214 27.30 -6.64 30.61
CA PRO A 214 27.92 -6.13 29.39
C PRO A 214 28.63 -4.78 29.65
N ASP A 215 29.58 -4.42 28.79
CA ASP A 215 30.24 -3.11 28.82
C ASP A 215 29.50 -2.06 27.99
N THR A 216 28.53 -2.49 27.17
CA THR A 216 27.69 -1.63 26.35
C THR A 216 26.23 -2.04 26.54
N ILE A 217 25.39 -1.07 26.88
CA ILE A 217 23.94 -1.20 26.89
C ILE A 217 23.37 -0.29 25.81
N ILE A 218 22.40 -0.80 25.04
CA ILE A 218 21.52 0.01 24.19
C ILE A 218 20.12 -0.16 24.79
N CYS A 219 19.48 0.95 25.14
CA CYS A 219 18.23 1.00 25.90
C CYS A 219 17.36 2.20 25.49
N ASP A 220 16.11 2.21 25.94
CA ASP A 220 15.21 3.35 25.80
C ASP A 220 15.33 4.33 26.98
N VAL A 221 15.02 5.60 26.70
CA VAL A 221 14.85 6.61 27.75
C VAL A 221 13.74 6.16 28.70
N GLY A 222 14.05 6.08 29.99
CA GLY A 222 13.15 5.57 31.03
C GLY A 222 13.44 4.14 31.48
N ASP A 223 14.30 3.39 30.78
CA ASP A 223 14.69 2.03 31.20
C ASP A 223 15.52 2.03 32.49
N THR A 224 15.41 0.94 33.25
CA THR A 224 16.19 0.78 34.49
C THR A 224 17.48 -0.01 34.24
N ILE A 225 18.63 0.63 34.45
CA ILE A 225 19.95 0.01 34.35
C ILE A 225 20.47 -0.31 35.75
N ASN A 226 20.46 -1.57 36.14
CA ASN A 226 20.99 -2.02 37.43
C ASN A 226 22.51 -2.23 37.36
N PHE A 227 23.21 -1.84 38.41
CA PHE A 227 24.63 -2.09 38.60
C PHE A 227 24.81 -3.06 39.78
N ILE A 228 25.56 -4.14 39.55
CA ILE A 228 26.01 -5.08 40.58
C ILE A 228 27.53 -5.09 40.58
N LEU A 229 28.13 -4.33 41.49
CA LEU A 229 29.57 -4.10 41.50
C LEU A 229 30.28 -5.02 42.51
N GLY A 230 31.42 -5.58 42.12
CA GLY A 230 32.31 -6.31 43.01
C GLY A 230 33.01 -5.36 44.00
N GLY A 231 33.48 -5.91 45.13
CA GLY A 231 34.02 -5.11 46.25
C GLY A 231 35.20 -4.18 45.93
N TYR A 232 35.90 -4.40 44.81
CA TYR A 232 37.01 -3.56 44.34
C TYR A 232 36.65 -2.63 43.18
N HIS A 233 35.39 -2.63 42.75
CA HIS A 233 34.92 -1.90 41.58
C HIS A 233 33.85 -0.88 41.95
N ASN A 234 33.93 0.27 41.31
CA ASN A 234 32.93 1.32 41.34
C ASN A 234 32.48 1.63 39.90
N ALA A 235 31.38 2.37 39.74
CA ALA A 235 30.93 2.82 38.41
C ALA A 235 30.55 4.29 38.50
N VAL A 236 31.27 5.11 37.74
CA VAL A 236 31.15 6.56 37.80
C VAL A 236 31.00 7.09 36.39
N GLU A 237 29.96 7.89 36.18
CA GLU A 237 29.73 8.58 34.93
C GLU A 237 30.83 9.63 34.69
N VAL A 238 31.29 9.72 33.45
CA VAL A 238 32.34 10.63 33.00
C VAL A 238 31.95 11.26 31.67
N SER A 239 32.53 12.42 31.35
CA SER A 239 32.40 13.01 30.01
C SER A 239 33.03 12.10 28.93
N ASP A 240 32.54 12.16 27.70
CA ASP A 240 33.14 11.50 26.53
C ASP A 240 34.67 11.71 26.44
N SER A 241 35.15 12.96 26.58
CA SER A 241 36.58 13.27 26.54
C SER A 241 37.41 12.51 27.59
N THR A 242 36.85 12.34 28.78
CA THR A 242 37.49 11.61 29.89
C THR A 242 37.48 10.11 29.62
N TRP A 243 36.38 9.59 29.07
CA TRP A 243 36.25 8.18 28.70
C TRP A 243 37.20 7.78 27.56
N LEU A 244 37.35 8.65 26.55
CA LEU A 244 38.28 8.49 25.43
C LEU A 244 39.74 8.53 25.88
N SER A 245 40.08 9.38 26.86
CA SER A 245 41.45 9.48 27.38
C SER A 245 41.81 8.42 28.43
N GLY A 246 40.90 7.50 28.78
CA GLY A 246 41.09 6.55 29.90
C GLY A 246 41.19 7.24 31.27
N GLY A 247 40.61 8.44 31.39
CA GLY A 247 40.56 9.20 32.63
C GLY A 247 39.46 8.71 33.59
N ASN A 248 39.44 9.27 34.80
CA ASN A 248 38.53 8.87 35.87
C ASN A 248 37.88 10.05 36.61
N ILE A 249 37.85 11.21 35.96
CA ILE A 249 37.24 12.43 36.49
C ILE A 249 35.72 12.30 36.36
N ALA A 250 35.05 12.23 37.50
CA ALA A 250 33.59 12.13 37.57
C ALA A 250 32.91 13.33 36.89
N LEU A 251 31.84 13.06 36.14
CA LEU A 251 30.99 14.11 35.58
C LEU A 251 30.15 14.75 36.68
N SER A 252 30.07 16.08 36.69
CA SER A 252 29.23 16.79 37.66
C SER A 252 27.75 16.53 37.35
N GLY A 253 27.00 16.07 38.36
CA GLY A 253 25.58 15.71 38.20
C GLY A 253 25.33 14.31 37.63
N GLY A 254 26.38 13.62 37.18
CA GLY A 254 26.28 12.24 36.71
C GLY A 254 26.19 11.21 37.85
N PHE A 255 25.85 9.98 37.51
CA PHE A 255 25.74 8.92 38.51
C PHE A 255 27.11 8.51 39.08
N ASN A 256 27.11 8.07 40.34
CA ASN A 256 28.31 7.62 41.05
C ASN A 256 27.96 6.51 42.04
N PHE A 257 28.23 5.27 41.66
CA PHE A 257 28.05 4.10 42.49
C PHE A 257 29.37 3.74 43.17
N GLY A 258 29.36 3.65 44.49
CA GLY A 258 30.54 3.33 45.28
C GLY A 258 31.03 1.89 45.13
N TYR A 259 32.16 1.60 45.78
CA TYR A 259 32.76 0.26 45.75
C TYR A 259 31.81 -0.82 46.28
N GLY A 260 31.66 -1.92 45.54
CA GLY A 260 30.82 -3.04 45.95
C GLY A 260 29.32 -2.72 46.07
N SER A 261 28.89 -1.57 45.54
CA SER A 261 27.51 -1.10 45.67
C SER A 261 26.60 -1.77 44.64
N THR A 262 25.35 -1.99 45.03
CA THR A 262 24.25 -2.20 44.10
C THR A 262 23.46 -0.91 43.96
N GLY A 263 23.08 -0.56 42.74
CA GLY A 263 22.35 0.66 42.44
C GLY A 263 21.67 0.58 41.09
N TYR A 264 20.89 1.60 40.73
CA TYR A 264 20.28 1.68 39.42
C TYR A 264 20.41 3.10 38.86
N PHE A 265 20.42 3.18 37.54
CA PHE A 265 20.41 4.40 36.76
C PHE A 265 19.24 4.34 35.77
N VAL A 266 18.53 5.45 35.59
CA VAL A 266 17.46 5.58 34.60
C VAL A 266 17.85 6.71 33.66
N PRO A 267 18.14 6.43 32.37
CA PRO A 267 18.37 7.48 31.38
C PRO A 267 17.13 8.37 31.27
N ASP A 268 17.33 9.68 31.34
CA ASP A 268 16.26 10.70 31.28
C ASP A 268 16.22 11.47 29.95
N ASP A 269 17.20 11.26 29.08
CA ASP A 269 17.28 11.85 27.74
C ASP A 269 18.06 10.94 26.76
N CYS A 270 17.89 11.18 25.47
CA CYS A 270 18.56 10.49 24.37
C CYS A 270 20.04 10.89 24.30
N HIS A 271 20.88 10.13 25.00
CA HIS A 271 22.29 10.44 25.12
C HIS A 271 23.13 9.17 25.34
N HIS A 272 24.44 9.31 25.14
CA HIS A 272 25.42 8.30 25.52
C HIS A 272 25.97 8.63 26.92
N PHE A 273 25.71 7.75 27.89
CA PHE A 273 26.24 7.86 29.24
C PHE A 273 27.50 7.01 29.36
N TYR A 274 28.65 7.69 29.37
CA TYR A 274 29.95 7.04 29.47
C TYR A 274 30.32 6.84 30.95
N TYR A 275 30.79 5.66 31.31
CA TYR A 275 31.18 5.39 32.70
C TYR A 275 32.45 4.56 32.81
N VAL A 276 33.13 4.69 33.94
CA VAL A 276 34.39 3.99 34.22
C VAL A 276 34.42 3.43 35.63
N CYS A 277 35.24 2.41 35.83
CA CYS A 277 35.72 2.04 37.17
C CYS A 277 36.96 2.88 37.48
N GLN A 278 36.85 3.85 38.37
CA GLN A 278 37.90 4.85 38.61
C GLN A 278 39.31 4.31 38.89
N PRO A 279 39.51 3.26 39.74
CA PRO A 279 40.85 2.72 39.97
C PRO A 279 41.41 1.94 38.77
N HIS A 280 40.56 1.57 37.81
CA HIS A 280 40.91 0.70 36.68
C HIS A 280 40.67 1.36 35.32
N ALA A 281 40.35 2.66 35.29
CA ALA A 281 40.06 3.39 34.06
C ALA A 281 41.27 3.41 33.09
N GLN A 282 42.48 3.57 33.63
CA GLN A 282 43.73 3.50 32.84
C GLN A 282 44.05 2.09 32.33
N LEU A 283 43.44 1.07 32.92
CA LEU A 283 43.53 -0.32 32.48
C LEU A 283 42.41 -0.67 31.48
N GLY A 284 41.53 0.29 31.13
CA GLY A 284 40.47 0.12 30.15
C GLY A 284 39.13 -0.36 30.71
N MET A 285 38.95 -0.40 32.04
CA MET A 285 37.66 -0.79 32.63
C MET A 285 36.63 0.35 32.51
N LYS A 286 35.88 0.34 31.42
CA LYS A 286 34.90 1.36 31.06
C LYS A 286 33.71 0.74 30.32
N GLY A 287 32.59 1.45 30.30
CA GLY A 287 31.41 1.06 29.53
C GLY A 287 30.63 2.26 29.02
N VAL A 288 29.56 2.00 28.27
CA VAL A 288 28.67 3.02 27.71
C VAL A 288 27.22 2.53 27.75
N ILE A 289 26.31 3.43 28.12
CA ILE A 289 24.86 3.24 27.98
C ILE A 289 24.42 4.16 26.85
N ILE A 290 23.78 3.62 25.83
CA ILE A 290 23.27 4.33 24.67
C ILE A 290 21.74 4.37 24.82
N ALA A 291 21.21 5.51 25.27
CA ALA A 291 19.79 5.71 25.41
C ALA A 291 19.20 6.37 24.16
N HIS A 292 18.08 5.84 23.66
CA HIS A 292 17.33 6.41 22.56
C HIS A 292 15.85 6.58 22.92
N HIS A 293 15.11 7.36 22.13
CA HIS A 293 13.69 7.46 22.32
C HIS A 293 13.05 6.23 21.68
N PRO A 294 12.06 5.61 22.32
CA PRO A 294 11.30 4.56 21.66
C PRO A 294 10.71 5.12 20.34
N PRO A 295 10.66 4.32 19.27
CA PRO A 295 10.07 4.74 18.02
C PRO A 295 8.61 5.13 18.26
N VAL A 296 8.24 6.35 17.84
CA VAL A 296 6.86 6.80 17.86
C VAL A 296 6.28 6.50 16.48
N PHE A 297 5.33 5.58 16.44
CA PHE A 297 4.65 5.18 15.22
C PHE A 297 3.51 6.15 14.88
N GLY A 298 3.45 6.56 13.62
CA GLY A 298 2.39 7.43 13.10
C GLY A 298 2.74 7.94 11.71
N CYS A 299 1.83 8.68 11.08
CA CYS A 299 2.10 9.20 9.74
C CYS A 299 3.21 10.25 9.75
N THR A 300 4.32 10.00 9.04
CA THR A 300 5.47 10.92 8.97
C THR A 300 5.41 11.89 7.79
N ASP A 301 4.51 11.70 6.84
CA ASP A 301 4.37 12.57 5.68
C ASP A 301 3.58 13.84 6.04
N SER A 302 4.27 14.98 6.08
CA SER A 302 3.67 16.31 6.32
C SER A 302 2.57 16.74 5.34
N THR A 303 2.42 16.03 4.22
CA THR A 303 1.38 16.26 3.21
C THR A 303 0.11 15.42 3.46
N ALA A 304 0.18 14.42 4.33
CA ALA A 304 -0.97 13.63 4.74
C ALA A 304 -1.84 14.38 5.75
N PHE A 305 -3.12 14.05 5.77
CA PHE A 305 -4.10 14.71 6.64
C PHE A 305 -3.91 14.37 8.13
N ASN A 306 -3.47 13.15 8.43
CA ASN A 306 -3.20 12.66 9.77
C ASN A 306 -1.70 12.68 10.11
N TYR A 307 -0.92 13.59 9.52
CA TYR A 307 0.48 13.80 9.87
C TYR A 307 0.65 13.96 11.39
N ASP A 308 1.53 13.16 11.97
CA ASP A 308 1.93 13.24 13.37
C ASP A 308 3.37 13.74 13.47
N SER A 309 3.53 14.97 13.97
CA SER A 309 4.86 15.57 14.15
C SER A 309 5.73 14.90 15.22
N THR A 310 5.14 14.05 16.05
CA THR A 310 5.86 13.27 17.07
C THR A 310 6.32 11.91 16.55
N ALA A 311 5.76 11.45 15.42
CA ALA A 311 6.14 10.17 14.82
C ALA A 311 7.58 10.21 14.29
N THR A 312 8.37 9.20 14.66
CA THR A 312 9.73 8.97 14.18
C THR A 312 9.80 7.81 13.18
N VAL A 313 8.74 7.00 13.08
CA VAL A 313 8.61 5.88 12.15
C VAL A 313 7.22 5.91 11.50
N ASP A 314 7.19 5.86 10.17
CA ASP A 314 5.93 5.76 9.42
C ASP A 314 5.29 4.39 9.63
N ASP A 315 4.08 4.38 10.16
CA ASP A 315 3.30 3.16 10.39
C ASP A 315 2.38 2.81 9.21
N GLY A 316 2.48 3.56 8.11
CA GLY A 316 1.63 3.38 6.93
C GLY A 316 0.20 3.89 7.12
N SER A 317 -0.11 4.55 8.24
CA SER A 317 -1.43 5.12 8.50
C SER A 317 -1.72 6.39 7.70
N CYS A 318 -0.76 6.92 6.95
CA CYS A 318 -0.91 8.19 6.21
C CYS A 318 -2.15 8.20 5.30
N VAL A 319 -3.05 9.14 5.58
CA VAL A 319 -4.27 9.40 4.83
C VAL A 319 -4.02 10.58 3.90
N TYR A 320 -3.86 10.27 2.62
CA TYR A 320 -3.73 11.27 1.57
C TYR A 320 -5.11 11.64 1.02
N CYS A 321 -5.51 12.88 1.22
CA CYS A 321 -6.81 13.38 0.81
C CYS A 321 -6.77 13.93 -0.61
N SER A 322 -7.65 13.42 -1.49
CA SER A 322 -7.93 14.02 -2.80
C SER A 322 -9.42 14.24 -2.96
N LEU A 323 -9.84 15.50 -3.00
CA LEU A 323 -11.19 15.90 -3.41
C LEU A 323 -11.24 15.87 -4.95
N GLY A 324 -11.32 14.63 -5.46
CA GLY A 324 -11.17 14.30 -6.87
C GLY A 324 -12.48 14.33 -7.68
N PRO A 325 -12.40 13.99 -8.98
CA PRO A 325 -13.58 13.81 -9.81
C PRO A 325 -14.48 12.70 -9.24
N ILE A 326 -15.77 12.74 -9.58
CA ILE A 326 -16.71 11.68 -9.29
C ILE A 326 -16.20 10.35 -9.84
N THR A 327 -16.21 9.33 -8.99
CA THR A 327 -15.81 7.94 -9.29
C THR A 327 -17.02 7.01 -9.35
N GLY A 328 -16.81 5.77 -9.82
CA GLY A 328 -17.86 4.74 -9.84
C GLY A 328 -19.03 4.99 -10.78
N VAL A 329 -18.88 5.91 -11.75
CA VAL A 329 -19.96 6.29 -12.65
C VAL A 329 -20.43 5.09 -13.47
N ASN A 330 -21.69 4.70 -13.29
CA ASN A 330 -22.35 3.68 -14.10
C ASN A 330 -23.79 4.08 -14.41
N LEU A 331 -24.34 3.53 -15.48
CA LEU A 331 -25.69 3.85 -15.96
C LEU A 331 -26.59 2.62 -15.86
N THR A 332 -27.74 2.79 -15.22
CA THR A 332 -28.79 1.76 -15.13
C THR A 332 -30.11 2.28 -15.68
N ASP A 333 -31.09 1.39 -15.85
CA ASP A 333 -32.44 1.72 -16.34
C ASP A 333 -32.45 2.50 -17.67
N LEU A 334 -31.42 2.29 -18.51
CA LEU A 334 -31.30 2.93 -19.80
C LEU A 334 -32.32 2.36 -20.78
N ILE A 335 -33.35 3.13 -21.06
CA ILE A 335 -34.35 2.81 -22.09
C ILE A 335 -34.56 4.01 -23.02
N HIS A 336 -35.60 3.96 -23.85
CA HIS A 336 -35.83 4.92 -24.92
C HIS A 336 -36.01 6.37 -24.45
N ASP A 337 -36.45 6.61 -23.21
CA ASP A 337 -36.78 7.95 -22.70
C ASP A 337 -36.11 8.31 -21.37
N ARG A 338 -35.28 7.43 -20.80
CA ARG A 338 -34.67 7.64 -19.49
C ARG A 338 -33.36 6.89 -19.28
N VAL A 339 -32.62 7.37 -18.28
CA VAL A 339 -31.42 6.74 -17.73
C VAL A 339 -31.26 7.12 -16.26
N THR A 340 -30.76 6.21 -15.44
CA THR A 340 -30.31 6.48 -14.08
C THR A 340 -28.78 6.56 -14.06
N PHE A 341 -28.25 7.69 -13.62
CA PHE A 341 -26.83 7.85 -13.30
C PHE A 341 -26.58 7.36 -11.88
N ASN A 342 -25.56 6.54 -11.67
CA ASN A 342 -25.07 6.12 -10.36
C ASN A 342 -23.59 6.47 -10.23
N TRP A 343 -23.12 6.71 -9.01
CA TRP A 343 -21.72 7.01 -8.68
C TRP A 343 -21.42 6.65 -7.21
N ASP A 344 -20.15 6.68 -6.82
CA ASP A 344 -19.72 6.37 -5.44
C ASP A 344 -20.16 7.45 -4.43
N ASP A 345 -20.15 7.13 -3.13
CA ASP A 345 -20.28 8.18 -2.11
C ASP A 345 -19.00 9.05 -2.11
N MET A 346 -19.16 10.32 -2.49
CA MET A 346 -18.06 11.26 -2.59
C MET A 346 -17.80 12.01 -1.27
N ASN A 347 -18.54 11.69 -0.19
CA ASN A 347 -18.26 12.21 1.15
C ASN A 347 -17.13 11.40 1.81
N SER A 348 -16.18 12.10 2.42
CA SER A 348 -15.11 11.45 3.18
C SER A 348 -14.63 12.32 4.34
N VAL A 349 -13.69 11.79 5.14
CA VAL A 349 -12.97 12.55 6.16
C VAL A 349 -12.25 13.78 5.60
N CYS A 350 -11.95 13.77 4.29
CA CYS A 350 -11.25 14.84 3.58
C CYS A 350 -12.15 16.01 3.17
N GLY A 351 -13.47 15.79 3.11
CA GLY A 351 -14.40 16.82 2.68
C GLY A 351 -15.80 16.28 2.50
N THR A 352 -16.76 17.08 2.97
CA THR A 352 -18.18 16.79 2.81
C THR A 352 -18.68 17.40 1.51
N VAL A 353 -19.40 16.61 0.73
CA VAL A 353 -20.02 17.08 -0.51
C VAL A 353 -21.18 17.99 -0.16
N ASP A 354 -21.22 19.16 -0.79
CA ASP A 354 -22.29 20.13 -0.64
C ASP A 354 -23.33 19.97 -1.76
N GLN A 355 -22.86 19.81 -3.01
CA GLN A 355 -23.74 19.67 -4.17
C GLN A 355 -23.07 18.87 -5.29
N ILE A 356 -23.86 18.10 -6.03
CA ILE A 356 -23.45 17.47 -7.30
C ILE A 356 -24.36 17.95 -8.42
N ARG A 357 -23.80 18.20 -9.60
CA ARG A 357 -24.56 18.55 -10.79
C ARG A 357 -24.14 17.70 -11.98
N ILE A 358 -25.13 17.15 -12.67
CA ILE A 358 -24.98 16.51 -13.96
C ILE A 358 -25.41 17.50 -15.03
N ARG A 359 -24.65 17.57 -16.13
CA ARG A 359 -25.13 18.14 -17.39
C ARG A 359 -25.11 17.08 -18.47
N TYR A 360 -26.06 17.14 -19.40
CA TYR A 360 -26.12 16.22 -20.55
C TYR A 360 -26.73 16.93 -21.76
N ARG A 361 -26.32 16.51 -22.96
CA ARG A 361 -26.88 17.00 -24.23
C ARG A 361 -26.73 15.96 -25.31
N GLU A 362 -27.50 16.11 -26.37
CA GLU A 362 -27.37 15.27 -27.56
C GLU A 362 -26.07 15.59 -28.28
N VAL A 363 -25.37 14.55 -28.73
CA VAL A 363 -24.11 14.73 -29.45
C VAL A 363 -24.35 15.58 -30.70
N GLY A 364 -23.53 16.61 -30.87
CA GLY A 364 -23.66 17.57 -31.97
C GLY A 364 -24.55 18.78 -31.68
N THR A 365 -25.18 18.85 -30.51
CA THR A 365 -25.95 20.04 -30.07
C THR A 365 -25.12 20.95 -29.17
N SER A 366 -25.57 22.20 -28.97
CA SER A 366 -24.85 23.20 -28.16
C SER A 366 -25.41 23.38 -26.74
N ALA A 367 -26.68 23.08 -26.51
CA ALA A 367 -27.37 23.36 -25.25
C ALA A 367 -27.36 22.16 -24.30
N TYR A 368 -26.95 22.37 -23.05
CA TYR A 368 -26.99 21.35 -22.00
C TYR A 368 -28.26 21.44 -21.15
N SER A 369 -28.86 20.28 -20.91
CA SER A 369 -29.78 20.05 -19.81
C SER A 369 -29.00 19.75 -18.53
N THR A 370 -29.56 20.06 -17.36
CA THR A 370 -28.89 19.81 -16.07
C THR A 370 -29.79 19.17 -15.03
N LYS A 371 -29.18 18.44 -14.09
CA LYS A 371 -29.81 17.95 -12.86
C LYS A 371 -28.89 18.26 -11.68
N THR A 372 -29.45 18.77 -10.60
CA THR A 372 -28.71 19.10 -9.37
C THR A 372 -29.19 18.20 -8.23
N MET A 373 -28.26 17.80 -7.37
CA MET A 373 -28.42 16.96 -6.19
C MET A 373 -27.74 17.64 -5.00
N GLY A 374 -28.29 17.51 -3.80
CA GLY A 374 -27.87 18.27 -2.63
C GLY A 374 -28.63 19.60 -2.46
N ALA A 375 -28.43 20.22 -1.31
CA ALA A 375 -28.99 21.54 -0.99
C ALA A 375 -28.32 22.64 -1.85
N PRO A 376 -28.85 23.87 -1.86
CA PRO A 376 -28.11 25.01 -2.41
C PRO A 376 -26.72 25.11 -1.77
N VAL A 377 -25.72 25.43 -2.59
CA VAL A 377 -24.32 25.54 -2.15
C VAL A 377 -24.22 26.51 -0.97
N GLY A 378 -23.52 26.11 0.09
CA GLY A 378 -23.28 26.87 1.31
C GLY A 378 -24.32 26.65 2.42
N ASN A 379 -25.17 25.62 2.33
CA ASN A 379 -26.18 25.32 3.35
C ASN A 379 -25.71 24.33 4.44
N ASN A 380 -24.42 23.92 4.41
CA ASN A 380 -23.80 22.96 5.35
C ASN A 380 -24.54 21.61 5.50
N ALA A 381 -25.41 21.27 4.54
CA ALA A 381 -26.11 19.99 4.51
C ALA A 381 -25.39 19.04 3.53
N PRO A 382 -24.92 17.87 3.98
CA PRO A 382 -24.20 16.95 3.11
C PRO A 382 -25.11 16.45 1.97
N CYS A 383 -24.58 16.48 0.74
CA CYS A 383 -25.19 15.79 -0.39
C CYS A 383 -24.86 14.29 -0.31
N LEU A 384 -25.81 13.50 0.16
CA LEU A 384 -25.70 12.04 0.28
C LEU A 384 -26.18 11.29 -0.98
N ASN A 385 -26.49 12.01 -2.05
CA ASN A 385 -26.97 11.40 -3.28
C ASN A 385 -25.84 10.66 -4.00
N THR A 386 -26.08 9.39 -4.31
CA THR A 386 -25.23 8.53 -5.15
C THR A 386 -25.89 8.12 -6.47
N SER A 387 -27.10 8.63 -6.74
CA SER A 387 -27.80 8.39 -8.00
C SER A 387 -28.76 9.52 -8.42
N LYS A 388 -29.07 9.56 -9.72
CA LYS A 388 -30.04 10.49 -10.31
C LYS A 388 -30.69 9.94 -11.57
N LEU A 389 -32.02 9.82 -11.54
CA LEU A 389 -32.85 9.56 -12.72
C LEU A 389 -33.00 10.80 -13.61
N VAL A 390 -32.78 10.61 -14.91
CA VAL A 390 -33.08 11.55 -15.99
C VAL A 390 -34.19 10.97 -16.86
N LEU A 391 -35.21 11.78 -17.14
CA LEU A 391 -36.41 11.43 -17.91
C LEU A 391 -36.55 12.35 -19.12
N ASN A 392 -37.46 12.00 -20.04
CA ASN A 392 -37.81 12.76 -21.25
C ASN A 392 -36.66 12.89 -22.25
N LEU A 393 -35.89 11.80 -22.40
CA LEU A 393 -34.87 11.70 -23.44
C LEU A 393 -35.50 11.28 -24.77
N MET A 394 -34.85 11.61 -25.87
CA MET A 394 -35.24 11.11 -27.18
C MET A 394 -34.74 9.69 -27.39
N SER A 395 -35.54 8.83 -28.02
CA SER A 395 -35.16 7.45 -28.34
C SER A 395 -34.07 7.37 -29.41
N SER A 396 -33.29 6.30 -29.43
CA SER A 396 -32.19 6.08 -30.39
C SER A 396 -31.22 7.26 -30.50
N THR A 397 -31.02 8.01 -29.42
CA THR A 397 -30.27 9.26 -29.43
C THR A 397 -29.05 9.13 -28.52
N THR A 398 -27.89 9.51 -29.04
CA THR A 398 -26.65 9.54 -28.26
C THR A 398 -26.52 10.86 -27.52
N TYR A 399 -26.33 10.77 -26.22
CA TYR A 399 -26.07 11.88 -25.32
C TYR A 399 -24.63 11.82 -24.81
N GLU A 400 -24.02 12.98 -24.62
CA GLU A 400 -22.81 13.16 -23.81
C GLU A 400 -23.15 13.84 -22.49
N TYR A 401 -22.40 13.53 -21.43
CA TYR A 401 -22.65 14.05 -20.09
C TYR A 401 -21.36 14.33 -19.31
N ASP A 402 -21.48 15.24 -18.33
CA ASP A 402 -20.42 15.57 -17.38
C ASP A 402 -20.99 15.80 -15.98
N PHE A 403 -20.12 15.71 -14.97
CA PHE A 403 -20.39 15.99 -13.58
C PHE A 403 -19.62 17.20 -13.07
N LYS A 404 -20.18 17.89 -12.08
CA LYS A 404 -19.53 18.94 -11.31
C LYS A 404 -19.86 18.74 -9.83
N ILE A 405 -18.86 18.83 -8.95
CA ILE A 405 -19.03 18.65 -7.51
C ILE A 405 -18.56 19.91 -6.76
N TRP A 406 -19.27 20.22 -5.68
CA TRP A 406 -18.93 21.26 -4.71
C TRP A 406 -18.81 20.61 -3.34
N HIS A 407 -17.80 21.02 -2.58
CA HIS A 407 -17.59 20.62 -1.20
C HIS A 407 -17.89 21.79 -0.26
N GLN A 408 -18.20 21.48 1.00
CA GLN A 408 -18.61 22.47 2.00
C GLN A 408 -17.46 23.43 2.39
N ASP A 409 -16.21 23.04 2.17
CA ASP A 409 -15.02 23.88 2.34
C ASP A 409 -14.83 24.92 1.21
N GLY A 410 -15.70 24.88 0.18
CA GLY A 410 -15.63 25.74 -0.99
C GLY A 410 -14.84 25.14 -2.17
N THR A 411 -14.26 23.95 -2.02
CA THR A 411 -13.59 23.24 -3.11
C THR A 411 -14.60 22.89 -4.21
N VAL A 412 -14.21 23.11 -5.47
CA VAL A 412 -15.06 22.83 -6.65
C VAL A 412 -14.28 22.04 -7.67
N VAL A 413 -14.72 20.82 -7.95
CA VAL A 413 -14.23 20.06 -9.10
C VAL A 413 -15.15 20.39 -10.28
N THR A 414 -14.61 21.12 -11.25
CA THR A 414 -15.32 21.57 -12.46
C THR A 414 -15.77 20.40 -13.33
N TRP A 415 -16.48 20.65 -14.44
CA TRP A 415 -17.00 19.62 -15.34
C TRP A 415 -15.96 18.53 -15.68
N HIS A 416 -16.27 17.27 -15.32
CA HIS A 416 -15.43 16.09 -15.44
C HIS A 416 -16.29 14.83 -15.65
N ALA A 417 -15.65 13.64 -15.66
CA ALA A 417 -16.30 12.35 -15.92
C ALA A 417 -17.09 12.35 -17.24
N ASN A 418 -16.44 12.87 -18.29
CA ASN A 418 -17.00 12.98 -19.64
C ASN A 418 -17.36 11.59 -20.18
N GLY A 419 -18.65 11.29 -20.25
CA GLY A 419 -19.15 10.03 -20.76
C GLY A 419 -20.22 10.21 -21.82
N SER A 420 -20.65 9.11 -22.43
CA SER A 420 -21.76 9.09 -23.37
C SER A 420 -22.63 7.86 -23.18
N PHE A 421 -23.87 7.95 -23.64
CA PHE A 421 -24.79 6.83 -23.70
C PHE A 421 -25.77 7.02 -24.85
N THR A 422 -26.35 5.92 -25.33
CA THR A 422 -27.37 5.95 -26.39
C THR A 422 -28.65 5.34 -25.85
N THR A 423 -29.73 6.12 -25.86
CA THR A 423 -31.05 5.61 -25.50
C THR A 423 -31.48 4.50 -26.44
N LEU A 424 -32.25 3.53 -25.92
CA LEU A 424 -32.75 2.44 -26.73
C LEU A 424 -33.74 2.95 -27.81
N PRO A 425 -34.00 2.15 -28.86
CA PRO A 425 -35.09 2.42 -29.77
C PRO A 425 -36.42 2.57 -29.04
N LEU A 426 -37.32 3.38 -29.60
CA LEU A 426 -38.65 3.59 -29.06
C LEU A 426 -39.28 2.21 -28.77
N CYS A 427 -39.72 1.98 -27.55
CA CYS A 427 -40.47 0.77 -27.27
C CYS A 427 -41.74 0.81 -28.11
N ASP A 428 -41.98 -0.22 -28.92
CA ASP A 428 -43.25 -0.36 -29.61
C ASP A 428 -44.36 -0.31 -28.56
N ASN A 429 -45.34 0.58 -28.74
CA ASN A 429 -46.53 0.56 -27.92
C ASN A 429 -47.10 -0.87 -27.97
N VAL A 430 -47.38 -1.48 -26.82
CA VAL A 430 -47.98 -2.81 -26.80
C VAL A 430 -49.47 -2.71 -27.15
N ILE A 431 -49.75 -2.39 -28.40
CA ILE A 431 -51.09 -2.29 -28.97
C ILE A 431 -51.49 -3.66 -29.55
N ASN A 432 -51.79 -4.60 -28.65
CA ASN A 432 -52.50 -5.88 -28.86
C ASN A 432 -52.07 -6.93 -27.82
N VAL A 433 -51.97 -6.58 -26.53
CA VAL A 433 -51.85 -7.61 -25.50
C VAL A 433 -53.23 -8.24 -25.30
N VAL A 434 -53.40 -9.49 -25.70
CA VAL A 434 -54.52 -10.32 -25.23
C VAL A 434 -54.03 -11.05 -23.98
N PRO A 435 -54.45 -10.65 -22.77
CA PRO A 435 -54.10 -11.41 -21.57
C PRO A 435 -54.76 -12.79 -21.64
N THR A 436 -53.96 -13.85 -21.65
CA THR A 436 -54.45 -15.23 -21.53
C THR A 436 -54.32 -15.65 -20.06
N PRO A 437 -55.43 -15.84 -19.32
CA PRO A 437 -55.36 -16.32 -17.94
C PRO A 437 -54.73 -17.72 -17.89
N ILE A 438 -53.80 -17.95 -16.95
CA ILE A 438 -53.17 -19.26 -16.72
C ILE A 438 -54.07 -20.20 -15.88
N THR A 439 -55.18 -19.69 -15.34
CA THR A 439 -56.15 -20.46 -14.55
C THR A 439 -57.58 -20.02 -14.85
N THR A 440 -58.45 -20.96 -15.20
CA THR A 440 -59.90 -20.77 -15.33
C THR A 440 -60.63 -21.23 -14.08
N THR A 441 -60.35 -20.60 -12.94
CA THR A 441 -61.11 -20.80 -11.69
C THR A 441 -61.47 -19.49 -11.08
#